data_AF-J7ITG9-F1
#
_entry.id   AF-J7ITG9-F1
#
_cell.length_a   1.000
_cell.length_b   1.000
_cell.length_c   1.000
_cell.angle_alpha   90.00
_cell.angle_beta   90.00
_cell.angle_gamma   90.00
#
_symmetry.space_group_name_H-M   'P 1'
#
loop_
_entity.id
_entity.type
_entity.pdbx_description
1 polymer ?
#
loop_
_entity_poly.entity_id
_entity_poly.type
_entity_poly.pdbx_seq_one_letter_code
_entity_poly.pdbx_strand_id
1 'polypeptide(L)'
;MAFLTRNTVSPLLLTYESESSYLHIDSQGCALFNANSHEPVYRIQEPLLLAHGIMTDSKTIHIVVLKSSGDLCYTLISGASTPQTTLIAKLDVRGTRYRKLFLFPQGKIIHIFYASTHQSIPELWRIEHRFWNGNSWRSNHMGEVVHPREPLYSVSLDSQGNLHLCSITFQGRHSLLFTNRFNGTFHLWGSPTETMRIPGEVMDMAALMTTDNVHHLFWVVKTPTGQFELRTTQQLDAQELSSSWSPSLAPIKTFNSPCKNIGALEIGGVLWLLAITGEEMLMQNDGKGWRLIASHTPYNQIIQWVHKGRKYFHQTYWLEDRMLRRTPAYHRELGFAVDRQTPSPSPYCAIPYQPISPNPSLATSAPPVPAFYPNQISPHSDPLPNIKAGINLRELNVPNPPDIVSIPEAIKLPVISKTATEITRVPKTPEITNPLADKEVQEIEVIKTTETSEMFETPEMPEQAENVEVIKETPISEKRNEEVLPSMPSENPDQLESLIKTVAHLEQENALLSTAVQSMLSKFDEIMEAISETTVKPKEEDPPPFDELEPVKEAMSNLEKETQSLSQVLRVMLVKQEESDSSLEKLETQISQLQSEKDDTKNKGGFWNKWIT
;
A
#
# COMPACT_ATOMS: atom_id res chain seq x y z
N MET A 1 12.26 -33.69 4.54
CA MET A 1 11.37 -32.90 3.64
C MET A 1 10.65 -31.88 4.51
N ALA A 2 10.86 -30.58 4.27
CA ALA A 2 10.13 -29.55 5.00
C ALA A 2 8.65 -29.65 4.61
N PHE A 3 7.77 -29.85 5.58
CA PHE A 3 6.33 -29.77 5.36
C PHE A 3 6.02 -28.33 4.99
N LEU A 4 5.85 -28.06 3.69
CA LEU A 4 5.24 -26.83 3.21
C LEU A 4 3.83 -26.81 3.83
N THR A 5 3.67 -26.00 4.88
CA THR A 5 2.35 -25.69 5.43
C THR A 5 1.50 -25.24 4.26
N ARG A 6 0.43 -25.99 3.96
CA ARG A 6 -0.48 -25.68 2.85
C ARG A 6 -1.04 -24.28 3.13
N ASN A 7 -0.49 -23.28 2.46
CA ASN A 7 -1.07 -21.95 2.48
C ASN A 7 -2.40 -22.06 1.76
N THR A 8 -3.49 -21.98 2.52
CA THR A 8 -4.83 -21.85 1.94
C THR A 8 -4.94 -20.45 1.37
N VAL A 9 -4.67 -20.30 0.07
CA VAL A 9 -4.93 -19.05 -0.63
C VAL A 9 -6.45 -18.94 -0.79
N SER A 10 -7.02 -17.81 -0.38
CA SER A 10 -8.46 -17.58 -0.53
C SER A 10 -8.78 -17.31 -2.00
N PRO A 11 -9.89 -17.82 -2.55
CA PRO A 11 -10.37 -17.42 -3.88
C PRO A 11 -10.70 -15.92 -3.91
N LEU A 12 -10.61 -15.32 -5.10
CA LEU A 12 -10.94 -13.90 -5.30
C LEU A 12 -12.22 -13.74 -6.11
N LEU A 13 -13.07 -12.83 -5.63
CA LEU A 13 -14.15 -12.25 -6.42
C LEU A 13 -13.67 -10.91 -6.97
N LEU A 14 -13.59 -10.78 -8.29
CA LEU A 14 -13.20 -9.57 -8.99
C LEU A 14 -14.45 -8.91 -9.55
N THR A 15 -14.63 -7.62 -9.30
CA THR A 15 -15.80 -6.87 -9.80
C THR A 15 -15.39 -5.53 -10.37
N TYR A 16 -16.03 -5.16 -11.47
CA TYR A 16 -15.92 -3.86 -12.10
C TYR A 16 -17.31 -3.42 -12.57
N GLU A 17 -17.84 -2.35 -11.97
CA GLU A 17 -19.24 -1.95 -12.17
C GLU A 17 -20.21 -3.15 -11.97
N SER A 18 -20.99 -3.52 -12.98
CA SER A 18 -21.90 -4.66 -12.97
C SER A 18 -21.26 -6.00 -13.38
N GLU A 19 -20.01 -5.98 -13.84
CA GLU A 19 -19.31 -7.17 -14.32
C GLU A 19 -18.55 -7.85 -13.18
N SER A 20 -18.45 -9.17 -13.25
CA SER A 20 -17.72 -9.96 -12.27
C SER A 20 -16.94 -11.12 -12.88
N SER A 21 -15.85 -11.47 -12.22
CA SER A 21 -15.02 -12.63 -12.52
C SER A 21 -14.57 -13.29 -11.22
N TYR A 22 -14.37 -14.60 -11.25
CA TYR A 22 -13.98 -15.39 -10.08
C TYR A 22 -12.64 -16.06 -10.34
N LEU A 23 -11.65 -15.74 -9.53
CA LEU A 23 -10.34 -16.38 -9.56
C LEU A 23 -10.29 -17.47 -8.49
N HIS A 24 -10.53 -18.71 -8.92
CA HIS A 24 -10.37 -19.88 -8.07
C HIS A 24 -8.88 -20.17 -7.89
N ILE A 25 -8.45 -20.39 -6.64
CA ILE A 25 -7.07 -20.70 -6.31
C ILE A 25 -7.05 -21.94 -5.44
N ASP A 26 -6.21 -22.90 -5.79
CA ASP A 26 -6.03 -24.14 -5.05
C ASP A 26 -4.54 -24.54 -5.00
N SER A 27 -4.26 -25.74 -4.47
CA SER A 27 -2.88 -26.25 -4.37
C SER A 27 -2.21 -26.57 -5.71
N GLN A 28 -3.00 -26.70 -6.79
CA GLN A 28 -2.53 -27.06 -8.14
C GLN A 28 -2.36 -25.83 -9.03
N GLY A 29 -2.98 -24.71 -8.69
CA GLY A 29 -2.74 -23.42 -9.31
C GLY A 29 -3.92 -22.47 -9.20
N CYS A 30 -4.26 -21.80 -10.29
CA CYS A 30 -5.45 -20.95 -10.32
C CYS A 30 -6.20 -21.02 -11.66
N ALA A 31 -7.51 -20.77 -11.60
CA ALA A 31 -8.39 -20.73 -12.75
C ALA A 31 -9.31 -19.51 -12.66
N LEU A 32 -9.33 -18.69 -13.71
CA LEU A 32 -10.19 -17.51 -13.82
C LEU A 32 -11.46 -17.88 -14.57
N PHE A 33 -12.61 -17.55 -14.00
CA PHE A 33 -13.93 -17.77 -14.58
C PHE A 33 -14.66 -16.44 -14.73
N ASN A 34 -15.34 -16.24 -15.86
CA ASN A 34 -16.30 -15.15 -16.00
C ASN A 34 -17.58 -15.49 -15.19
N ALA A 35 -18.37 -14.48 -14.83
CA ALA A 35 -19.59 -14.62 -14.03
C ALA A 35 -20.47 -15.83 -14.41
N ASN A 36 -20.75 -15.98 -15.72
CA ASN A 36 -21.68 -16.98 -16.24
C ASN A 36 -21.01 -18.19 -16.90
N SER A 37 -19.67 -18.29 -16.86
CA SER A 37 -18.96 -19.37 -17.55
C SER A 37 -18.59 -20.51 -16.60
N HIS A 38 -18.97 -21.74 -16.93
CA HIS A 38 -18.49 -22.93 -16.24
C HIS A 38 -17.04 -23.28 -16.61
N GLU A 39 -16.62 -22.89 -17.82
CA GLU A 39 -15.25 -23.08 -18.28
C GLU A 39 -14.39 -21.86 -17.92
N PRO A 40 -13.16 -22.08 -17.42
CA PRO A 40 -12.28 -20.98 -17.11
C PRO A 40 -11.66 -20.40 -18.38
N VAL A 41 -11.61 -19.08 -18.44
CA VAL A 41 -11.01 -18.32 -19.54
C VAL A 41 -9.49 -18.28 -19.45
N TYR A 42 -8.93 -18.56 -18.27
CA TYR A 42 -7.50 -18.61 -18.04
C TYR A 42 -7.16 -19.60 -16.93
N ARG A 43 -6.01 -20.29 -17.06
CA ARG A 43 -5.50 -21.26 -16.09
C ARG A 43 -4.00 -21.15 -15.93
N ILE A 44 -3.54 -21.29 -14.69
CA ILE A 44 -2.15 -21.60 -14.34
C ILE A 44 -2.18 -22.96 -13.65
N GLN A 45 -1.49 -23.94 -14.23
CA GLN A 45 -1.41 -25.33 -13.73
C GLN A 45 -0.10 -25.57 -13.00
N GLU A 46 0.24 -24.69 -12.07
CA GLU A 46 1.42 -24.78 -11.22
C GLU A 46 1.08 -24.34 -9.80
N PRO A 47 1.65 -24.96 -8.75
CA PRO A 47 1.38 -24.58 -7.37
C PRO A 47 1.75 -23.12 -7.10
N LEU A 48 0.85 -22.40 -6.43
CA LEU A 48 1.01 -20.98 -6.11
C LEU A 48 1.20 -20.78 -4.60
N LEU A 49 2.03 -19.80 -4.25
CA LEU A 49 2.17 -19.32 -2.88
C LEU A 49 1.19 -18.18 -2.59
N LEU A 50 1.03 -17.28 -3.56
CA LEU A 50 0.12 -16.14 -3.52
C LEU A 50 -0.42 -15.87 -4.92
N ALA A 51 -1.65 -15.38 -4.99
CA ALA A 51 -2.24 -14.86 -6.21
C ALA A 51 -3.18 -13.71 -5.87
N HIS A 52 -3.23 -12.72 -6.74
CA HIS A 52 -4.15 -11.60 -6.66
C HIS A 52 -4.57 -11.19 -8.07
N GLY A 53 -5.78 -10.66 -8.21
CA GLY A 53 -6.27 -10.14 -9.48
C GLY A 53 -7.15 -8.91 -9.30
N ILE A 54 -7.33 -8.17 -10.38
CA ILE A 54 -8.18 -6.97 -10.42
C ILE A 54 -8.70 -6.77 -11.84
N MET A 55 -9.97 -6.37 -11.96
CA MET A 55 -10.57 -5.91 -13.21
C MET A 55 -10.33 -4.40 -13.34
N THR A 56 -9.79 -3.96 -14.48
CA THR A 56 -9.63 -2.52 -14.78
C THR A 56 -10.76 -1.96 -15.62
N ASP A 57 -11.40 -2.83 -16.39
CA ASP A 57 -12.64 -2.60 -17.12
C ASP A 57 -13.38 -3.95 -17.27
N SER A 58 -14.51 -3.95 -18.00
CA SER A 58 -15.33 -5.15 -18.27
C SER A 58 -14.61 -6.32 -18.98
N LYS A 59 -13.47 -6.06 -19.64
CA LYS A 59 -12.74 -7.02 -20.48
C LYS A 59 -11.29 -7.21 -20.07
N THR A 60 -10.75 -6.30 -19.27
CA THR A 60 -9.34 -6.29 -18.89
C THR A 60 -9.16 -6.73 -17.44
N ILE A 61 -8.43 -7.83 -17.27
CA ILE A 61 -8.12 -8.45 -15.99
C ILE A 61 -6.61 -8.53 -15.84
N HIS A 62 -6.13 -8.02 -14.71
CA HIS A 62 -4.74 -8.07 -14.32
C HIS A 62 -4.59 -9.11 -13.22
N ILE A 63 -3.59 -9.99 -13.32
CA ILE A 63 -3.31 -11.01 -12.33
C ILE A 63 -1.83 -10.95 -11.97
N VAL A 64 -1.52 -10.99 -10.68
CA VAL A 64 -0.16 -11.21 -10.18
C VAL A 64 -0.13 -12.51 -9.39
N VAL A 65 0.87 -13.35 -9.65
CA VAL A 65 1.05 -14.61 -8.95
C VAL A 65 2.49 -14.76 -8.47
N LEU A 66 2.65 -15.34 -7.29
CA LEU A 66 3.93 -15.86 -6.81
C LEU A 66 3.87 -17.38 -6.86
N LYS A 67 4.59 -17.98 -7.79
CA LYS A 67 4.67 -19.43 -7.96
C LYS A 67 5.51 -20.08 -6.85
N SER A 68 5.30 -21.38 -6.61
CA SER A 68 6.15 -22.14 -5.68
C SER A 68 7.61 -22.28 -6.12
N SER A 69 7.92 -21.95 -7.38
CA SER A 69 9.30 -21.83 -7.89
C SER A 69 10.03 -20.56 -7.40
N GLY A 70 9.30 -19.60 -6.85
CA GLY A 70 9.79 -18.25 -6.53
C GLY A 70 9.58 -17.23 -7.64
N ASP A 71 9.04 -17.64 -8.79
CA ASP A 71 8.78 -16.72 -9.89
C ASP A 71 7.54 -15.85 -9.57
N LEU A 72 7.76 -14.54 -9.46
CA LEU A 72 6.72 -13.52 -9.39
C LEU A 72 6.35 -13.11 -10.80
N CYS A 73 5.16 -13.46 -11.25
CA CYS A 73 4.68 -13.21 -12.61
C CYS A 73 3.48 -12.26 -12.58
N TYR A 74 3.40 -11.41 -13.60
CA TYR A 74 2.23 -10.58 -13.88
C TYR A 74 1.63 -11.00 -15.21
N THR A 75 0.30 -11.12 -15.26
CA THR A 75 -0.45 -11.52 -16.45
C THR A 75 -1.53 -10.49 -16.75
N LEU A 76 -1.58 -10.05 -18.00
CA LEU A 76 -2.64 -9.21 -18.55
C LEU A 76 -3.56 -10.06 -19.45
N ILE A 77 -4.86 -10.03 -19.17
CA ILE A 77 -5.89 -10.71 -19.95
C ILE A 77 -6.83 -9.62 -20.48
N SER A 78 -6.92 -9.47 -21.81
CA SER A 78 -7.73 -8.42 -22.44
C SER A 78 -8.73 -9.01 -23.44
N GLY A 79 -9.94 -9.33 -22.97
CA GLY A 79 -11.02 -9.87 -23.79
C GLY A 79 -10.61 -11.12 -24.59
N ALA A 80 -10.65 -11.04 -25.91
CA ALA A 80 -10.35 -12.16 -26.80
C ALA A 80 -8.84 -12.33 -27.12
N SER A 81 -7.96 -11.44 -26.62
CA SER A 81 -6.53 -11.57 -26.89
C SER A 81 -5.90 -12.68 -26.04
N THR A 82 -4.85 -13.31 -26.57
CA THR A 82 -4.03 -14.25 -25.80
C THR A 82 -3.48 -13.56 -24.54
N PRO A 83 -3.62 -14.16 -23.35
CA PRO A 83 -3.04 -13.64 -22.12
C PRO A 83 -1.54 -13.40 -22.25
N GLN A 84 -1.07 -12.25 -21.76
CA GLN A 84 0.34 -11.87 -21.79
C GLN A 84 0.94 -11.99 -20.39
N THR A 85 1.87 -12.93 -20.19
CA THR A 85 2.56 -13.13 -18.91
C THR A 85 3.99 -12.60 -18.97
N THR A 86 4.39 -11.84 -17.96
CA THR A 86 5.74 -11.29 -17.78
C THR A 86 6.31 -11.74 -16.43
N LEU A 87 7.55 -12.26 -16.44
CA LEU A 87 8.31 -12.51 -15.21
C LEU A 87 8.80 -11.18 -14.65
N ILE A 88 8.41 -10.84 -13.43
CA ILE A 88 8.82 -9.62 -12.74
C ILE A 88 10.12 -9.86 -11.99
N ALA A 89 10.19 -10.96 -11.25
CA ALA A 89 11.36 -11.30 -10.45
C ALA A 89 11.35 -12.75 -9.99
N LYS A 90 12.50 -13.20 -9.49
CA LYS A 90 12.67 -14.47 -8.81
C LYS A 90 12.96 -14.23 -7.32
N LEU A 91 12.04 -14.63 -6.47
CA LEU A 91 12.08 -14.46 -5.02
C LEU A 91 12.59 -15.74 -4.34
N ASP A 92 13.35 -15.60 -3.25
CA ASP A 92 13.74 -16.76 -2.45
C ASP A 92 12.54 -17.27 -1.66
N VAL A 93 12.05 -18.46 -1.99
CA VAL A 93 10.92 -19.13 -1.30
C VAL A 93 11.39 -20.23 -0.35
N ARG A 94 12.71 -20.51 -0.29
CA ARG A 94 13.28 -21.52 0.59
C ARG A 94 13.51 -20.99 1.99
N GLY A 95 14.05 -19.78 2.12
CA GLY A 95 14.31 -19.12 3.41
C GLY A 95 13.21 -18.15 3.84
N THR A 96 12.33 -17.75 2.92
CA THR A 96 11.38 -16.65 3.15
C THR A 96 9.93 -17.08 2.91
N ARG A 97 9.02 -16.61 3.77
CA ARG A 97 7.56 -16.76 3.63
C ARG A 97 6.95 -15.46 3.13
N TYR A 98 5.96 -15.56 2.26
CA TYR A 98 5.27 -14.39 1.67
C TYR A 98 3.78 -14.38 2.04
N ARG A 99 3.22 -13.17 2.23
CA ARG A 99 1.82 -12.92 2.57
C ARG A 99 1.30 -11.60 1.97
N LYS A 100 -0.04 -11.46 1.96
CA LYS A 100 -0.80 -10.25 1.57
C LYS A 100 -0.29 -9.65 0.25
N LEU A 101 -0.56 -10.31 -0.89
CA LEU A 101 -0.22 -9.79 -2.21
C LEU A 101 -1.32 -8.82 -2.67
N PHE A 102 -0.97 -7.59 -3.05
CA PHE A 102 -1.90 -6.59 -3.60
C PHE A 102 -1.44 -6.12 -4.97
N LEU A 103 -2.39 -5.71 -5.81
CA LEU A 103 -2.16 -5.26 -7.19
C LEU A 103 -3.01 -4.03 -7.51
N PHE A 104 -2.37 -2.94 -7.92
CA PHE A 104 -3.02 -1.68 -8.31
C PHE A 104 -2.52 -1.21 -9.68
N PRO A 105 -3.22 -1.52 -10.78
CA PRO A 105 -2.98 -0.92 -12.09
C PRO A 105 -3.62 0.47 -12.19
N GLN A 106 -2.79 1.47 -12.48
CA GLN A 106 -3.16 2.88 -12.64
C GLN A 106 -2.60 3.42 -13.96
N GLY A 107 -3.45 3.47 -14.98
CA GLY A 107 -3.02 3.83 -16.33
C GLY A 107 -1.95 2.86 -16.84
N LYS A 108 -0.74 3.37 -17.11
CA LYS A 108 0.42 2.57 -17.56
C LYS A 108 1.28 2.04 -16.40
N ILE A 109 0.96 2.42 -15.17
CA ILE A 109 1.74 2.10 -13.98
C ILE A 109 1.09 0.91 -13.28
N ILE A 110 1.91 -0.01 -12.81
CA ILE A 110 1.44 -1.20 -12.10
C ILE A 110 2.13 -1.23 -10.74
N HIS A 111 1.37 -1.23 -9.66
CA HIS A 111 1.88 -1.37 -8.31
C HIS A 111 1.58 -2.76 -7.76
N ILE A 112 2.58 -3.37 -7.13
CA ILE A 112 2.51 -4.69 -6.50
C ILE A 112 3.06 -4.56 -5.09
N PHE A 113 2.27 -4.99 -4.11
CA PHE A 113 2.70 -5.03 -2.72
C PHE A 113 2.71 -6.47 -2.23
N TYR A 114 3.71 -6.82 -1.45
CA TYR A 114 3.70 -8.07 -0.69
C TYR A 114 4.51 -7.91 0.59
N ALA A 115 4.19 -8.72 1.58
CA ALA A 115 4.99 -8.83 2.79
C ALA A 115 5.80 -10.13 2.78
N SER A 116 7.01 -10.06 3.31
CA SER A 116 7.94 -11.19 3.39
C SER A 116 8.52 -11.32 4.81
N THR A 117 8.75 -12.54 5.26
CA THR A 117 9.40 -12.80 6.57
C THR A 117 10.38 -13.96 6.44
N HIS A 118 11.54 -13.84 7.07
CA HIS A 118 12.52 -14.92 7.09
C HIS A 118 12.06 -16.02 8.05
N GLN A 119 12.25 -17.29 7.69
CA GLN A 119 11.79 -18.42 8.51
C GLN A 119 12.41 -18.46 9.92
N SER A 120 13.60 -17.88 10.11
CA SER A 120 14.24 -17.78 11.43
C SER A 120 13.71 -16.66 12.31
N ILE A 121 12.98 -15.68 11.75
CA ILE A 121 12.39 -14.54 12.48
C ILE A 121 10.94 -14.36 11.99
N PRO A 122 10.06 -15.35 12.21
CA PRO A 122 8.76 -15.44 11.54
C PRO A 122 7.75 -14.34 11.94
N GLU A 123 8.07 -13.55 12.96
CA GLU A 123 7.22 -12.47 13.47
C GLU A 123 7.56 -11.11 12.84
N LEU A 124 8.72 -10.97 12.21
CA LEU A 124 9.16 -9.74 11.55
C LEU A 124 8.83 -9.79 10.06
N TRP A 125 7.85 -9.00 9.65
CA TRP A 125 7.42 -8.89 8.26
C TRP A 125 7.97 -7.61 7.62
N ARG A 126 8.58 -7.75 6.44
CA ARG A 126 9.05 -6.65 5.59
C ARG A 126 8.05 -6.41 4.48
N ILE A 127 7.56 -5.17 4.36
CA ILE A 127 6.62 -4.78 3.31
C ILE A 127 7.42 -4.26 2.12
N GLU A 128 7.20 -4.87 0.96
CA GLU A 128 7.84 -4.50 -0.30
C GLU A 128 6.80 -3.90 -1.25
N HIS A 129 7.15 -2.77 -1.85
CA HIS A 129 6.41 -2.17 -2.95
C HIS A 129 7.25 -2.27 -4.23
N ARG A 130 6.72 -2.99 -5.22
CA ARG A 130 7.29 -3.03 -6.57
C ARG A 130 6.37 -2.35 -7.54
N PHE A 131 6.90 -1.49 -8.38
CA PHE A 131 6.08 -0.84 -9.38
C PHE A 131 6.76 -0.69 -10.72
N TRP A 132 5.97 -0.77 -11.78
CA TRP A 132 6.37 -0.50 -13.15
C TRP A 132 6.06 0.96 -13.47
N ASN A 133 7.07 1.76 -13.79
CA ASN A 133 6.88 3.19 -14.09
C ASN A 133 6.67 3.50 -15.58
N GLY A 134 6.39 2.48 -16.40
CA GLY A 134 6.33 2.61 -17.86
C GLY A 134 7.58 2.14 -18.59
N ASN A 135 8.74 2.13 -17.92
CA ASN A 135 10.04 1.81 -18.53
C ASN A 135 10.78 0.68 -17.79
N SER A 136 10.75 0.66 -16.47
CA SER A 136 11.42 -0.34 -15.65
C SER A 136 10.66 -0.66 -14.37
N TRP A 137 10.90 -1.85 -13.83
CA TRP A 137 10.44 -2.22 -12.50
C TRP A 137 11.35 -1.57 -11.44
N ARG A 138 10.73 -0.91 -10.47
CA ARG A 138 11.35 -0.34 -9.29
C ARG A 138 10.89 -1.13 -8.05
N SER A 139 11.71 -1.16 -7.01
CA SER A 139 11.41 -1.82 -5.75
C SER A 139 11.78 -0.88 -4.61
N ASN A 140 10.86 -0.69 -3.68
CA ASN A 140 11.06 0.13 -2.50
C ASN A 140 10.64 -0.67 -1.26
N HIS A 141 11.48 -0.62 -0.23
CA HIS A 141 11.17 -1.18 1.07
C HIS A 141 10.31 -0.18 1.87
N MET A 142 9.14 -0.62 2.33
CA MET A 142 8.12 0.27 2.93
C MET A 142 8.13 0.29 4.46
N GLY A 143 8.95 -0.57 5.07
CA GLY A 143 9.07 -0.70 6.51
C GLY A 143 8.76 -2.12 7.00
N GLU A 144 8.73 -2.24 8.33
CA GLU A 144 8.61 -3.51 9.03
C GLU A 144 7.40 -3.55 9.95
N VAL A 145 6.76 -4.72 10.03
CA VAL A 145 5.63 -5.02 10.91
C VAL A 145 5.99 -6.22 11.77
N VAL A 146 5.93 -6.06 13.09
CA VAL A 146 6.10 -7.15 14.05
C VAL A 146 4.72 -7.68 14.41
N HIS A 147 4.40 -8.89 13.96
CA HIS A 147 3.17 -9.58 14.31
C HIS A 147 3.31 -11.11 14.12
N PRO A 148 2.90 -11.94 15.10
CA PRO A 148 3.22 -13.38 15.11
C PRO A 148 2.51 -14.21 14.04
N ARG A 149 1.41 -13.69 13.45
CA ARG A 149 0.54 -14.49 12.55
C ARG A 149 0.59 -14.00 11.12
N GLU A 150 0.19 -12.75 10.92
CA GLU A 150 0.04 -12.12 9.62
C GLU A 150 0.57 -10.68 9.62
N PRO A 151 1.12 -10.20 8.49
CA PRO A 151 1.48 -8.80 8.38
C PRO A 151 0.22 -7.93 8.39
N LEU A 152 0.12 -7.05 9.38
CA LEU A 152 -0.97 -6.09 9.52
C LEU A 152 -0.63 -4.83 8.70
N TYR A 153 -1.03 -4.85 7.43
CA TYR A 153 -1.00 -3.66 6.60
C TYR A 153 -2.13 -3.68 5.57
N SER A 154 -2.54 -2.49 5.13
CA SER A 154 -3.48 -2.27 4.05
C SER A 154 -2.96 -1.17 3.14
N VAL A 155 -3.32 -1.26 1.86
CA VAL A 155 -3.04 -0.23 0.86
C VAL A 155 -4.38 0.20 0.26
N SER A 156 -4.63 1.50 0.27
CA SER A 156 -5.83 2.11 -0.29
C SER A 156 -5.45 3.09 -1.41
N LEU A 157 -6.34 3.30 -2.37
CA LEU A 157 -6.16 4.25 -3.47
C LEU A 157 -7.14 5.40 -3.28
N ASP A 158 -6.65 6.65 -3.31
CA ASP A 158 -7.51 7.83 -3.28
C ASP A 158 -7.98 8.25 -4.69
N SER A 159 -8.87 9.24 -4.77
CA SER A 159 -9.44 9.70 -6.03
C SER A 159 -8.46 10.45 -6.94
N GLN A 160 -7.31 10.89 -6.41
CA GLN A 160 -6.19 11.46 -7.18
C GLN A 160 -5.21 10.38 -7.65
N GLY A 161 -5.43 9.13 -7.23
CA GLY A 161 -4.55 8.02 -7.53
C GLY A 161 -3.24 8.05 -6.75
N ASN A 162 -3.24 8.61 -5.55
CA ASN A 162 -2.19 8.37 -4.56
C ASN A 162 -2.49 7.07 -3.81
N LEU A 163 -1.44 6.34 -3.42
CA LEU A 163 -1.57 5.15 -2.60
C LEU A 163 -1.33 5.51 -1.14
N HIS A 164 -2.17 4.98 -0.26
CA HIS A 164 -2.11 5.17 1.18
C HIS A 164 -1.79 3.83 1.83
N LEU A 165 -0.62 3.71 2.42
CA LEU A 165 -0.20 2.55 3.20
C LEU A 165 -0.50 2.80 4.67
N CYS A 166 -1.29 1.92 5.28
CA CYS A 166 -1.45 1.84 6.73
C CYS A 166 -0.83 0.54 7.21
N SER A 167 0.01 0.58 8.23
CA SER A 167 0.57 -0.61 8.87
C SER A 167 0.49 -0.52 10.38
N ILE A 168 0.29 -1.66 11.04
CA ILE A 168 0.21 -1.76 12.49
C ILE A 168 1.26 -2.74 12.99
N THR A 169 2.16 -2.29 13.87
CA THR A 169 3.21 -3.14 14.46
C THR A 169 3.00 -3.25 15.97
N PHE A 170 3.25 -4.43 16.54
CA PHE A 170 3.12 -4.66 17.98
C PHE A 170 4.45 -4.50 18.71
N GLN A 171 4.49 -3.63 19.73
CA GLN A 171 5.67 -3.38 20.57
C GLN A 171 5.46 -3.87 22.02
N GLY A 172 4.82 -5.03 22.17
CA GLY A 172 4.65 -5.72 23.45
C GLY A 172 3.52 -5.18 24.34
N ARG A 173 3.45 -3.88 24.60
CA ARG A 173 2.34 -3.29 25.42
C ARG A 173 1.29 -2.57 24.59
N HIS A 174 1.67 -2.12 23.42
CA HIS A 174 0.85 -1.32 22.54
C HIS A 174 1.20 -1.66 21.10
N SER A 175 0.22 -1.48 20.23
CA SER A 175 0.42 -1.45 18.80
C SER A 175 0.59 0.00 18.34
N LEU A 176 1.40 0.21 17.31
CA LEU A 176 1.62 1.50 16.69
C LEU A 176 1.09 1.47 15.27
N LEU A 177 0.25 2.46 14.93
CA LEU A 177 -0.21 2.71 13.57
C LEU A 177 0.78 3.64 12.88
N PHE A 178 1.34 3.17 11.76
CA PHE A 178 2.12 3.97 10.83
C PHE A 178 1.32 4.21 9.56
N THR A 179 1.42 5.43 9.02
CA THR A 179 0.87 5.77 7.71
C THR A 179 1.95 6.29 6.79
N ASN A 180 1.88 5.92 5.52
CA ASN A 180 2.72 6.49 4.47
C ASN A 180 1.88 6.73 3.21
N ARG A 181 2.24 7.74 2.42
CA ARG A 181 1.56 8.12 1.19
C ARG A 181 2.53 8.09 0.02
N PHE A 182 2.11 7.44 -1.05
CA PHE A 182 2.78 7.48 -2.35
C PHE A 182 2.12 8.53 -3.22
N ASN A 183 2.88 9.52 -3.66
CA ASN A 183 2.39 10.49 -4.61
C ASN A 183 2.32 9.87 -6.02
N GLY A 184 1.12 9.73 -6.55
CA GLY A 184 0.88 9.11 -7.86
C GLY A 184 1.49 9.89 -9.03
N THR A 185 1.72 11.20 -8.88
CA THR A 185 2.28 12.08 -9.91
C THR A 185 3.81 12.03 -9.93
N PHE A 186 4.45 12.07 -8.76
CA PHE A 186 5.91 12.08 -8.64
C PHE A 186 6.53 10.68 -8.53
N HIS A 187 5.70 9.66 -8.32
CA HIS A 187 6.11 8.28 -8.09
C HIS A 187 7.07 8.12 -6.89
N LEU A 188 6.84 8.91 -5.84
CA LEU A 188 7.66 8.94 -4.63
C LEU A 188 6.81 8.66 -3.41
N TRP A 189 7.40 7.93 -2.46
CA TRP A 189 6.85 7.77 -1.13
C TRP A 189 7.26 8.94 -0.25
N GLY A 190 6.34 9.37 0.61
CA GLY A 190 6.68 10.22 1.75
C GLY A 190 7.42 9.44 2.84
N SER A 191 7.71 10.16 3.92
CA SER A 191 8.23 9.57 5.14
C SER A 191 7.11 8.86 5.92
N PRO A 192 7.30 7.61 6.36
CA PRO A 192 6.37 6.95 7.26
C PRO A 192 6.19 7.77 8.54
N THR A 193 4.94 7.96 8.97
CA THR A 193 4.59 8.75 10.14
C THR A 193 3.87 7.87 11.17
N GLU A 194 4.37 7.84 12.42
CA GLU A 194 3.63 7.25 13.54
C GLU A 194 2.43 8.14 13.86
N THR A 195 1.23 7.58 13.72
CA THR A 195 0.01 8.40 13.72
C THR A 195 -0.88 8.12 14.92
N MET A 196 -0.85 6.90 15.46
CA MET A 196 -1.66 6.54 16.60
C MET A 196 -1.03 5.41 17.41
N ARG A 197 -1.19 5.48 18.74
CA ARG A 197 -0.80 4.44 19.69
C ARG A 197 -2.04 3.70 20.20
N ILE A 198 -2.13 2.41 19.93
CA ILE A 198 -3.27 1.55 20.28
C ILE A 198 -2.89 0.69 21.50
N PRO A 199 -3.59 0.78 22.64
CA PRO A 199 -3.31 -0.07 23.78
C PRO A 199 -3.61 -1.54 23.49
N GLY A 200 -2.67 -2.45 23.73
CA GLY A 200 -2.83 -3.90 23.50
C GLY A 200 -2.33 -4.39 22.14
N GLU A 201 -2.51 -5.69 21.91
CA GLU A 201 -2.14 -6.37 20.66
C GLU A 201 -3.30 -6.27 19.67
N VAL A 202 -3.07 -5.61 18.53
CA VAL A 202 -3.99 -5.68 17.39
C VAL A 202 -3.87 -7.05 16.74
N MET A 203 -4.97 -7.76 16.66
CA MET A 203 -5.04 -9.12 16.12
C MET A 203 -5.30 -9.14 14.61
N ASP A 204 -6.01 -8.12 14.12
CA ASP A 204 -6.44 -8.02 12.74
C ASP A 204 -6.86 -6.58 12.39
N MET A 205 -6.80 -6.23 11.10
CA MET A 205 -7.14 -4.90 10.58
C MET A 205 -7.82 -4.96 9.21
N ALA A 206 -8.70 -4.01 8.94
CA ALA A 206 -9.23 -3.70 7.61
C ALA A 206 -9.22 -2.18 7.42
N ALA A 207 -8.87 -1.71 6.24
CA ALA A 207 -8.96 -0.30 5.89
C ALA A 207 -9.72 -0.14 4.56
N LEU A 208 -10.41 0.98 4.41
CA LEU A 208 -11.05 1.37 3.15
C LEU A 208 -10.89 2.87 2.95
N MET A 209 -10.76 3.28 1.69
CA MET A 209 -10.88 4.67 1.26
C MET A 209 -12.26 4.84 0.64
N THR A 210 -12.99 5.86 1.08
CA THR A 210 -14.29 6.21 0.50
C THR A 210 -14.14 7.02 -0.78
N THR A 211 -15.25 7.20 -1.49
CA THR A 211 -15.29 8.08 -2.68
C THR A 211 -14.95 9.54 -2.40
N ASP A 212 -15.15 9.98 -1.16
CA ASP A 212 -14.84 11.34 -0.69
C ASP A 212 -13.45 11.44 -0.05
N ASN A 213 -12.59 10.42 -0.23
CA ASN A 213 -11.25 10.33 0.35
C ASN A 213 -11.19 10.32 1.88
N VAL A 214 -12.29 9.92 2.53
CA VAL A 214 -12.26 9.57 3.96
C VAL A 214 -11.60 8.20 4.08
N HIS A 215 -10.50 8.12 4.82
CA HIS A 215 -9.81 6.86 5.09
C HIS A 215 -10.31 6.28 6.41
N HIS A 216 -11.00 5.14 6.36
CA HIS A 216 -11.42 4.42 7.55
C HIS A 216 -10.46 3.27 7.84
N LEU A 217 -10.13 3.11 9.12
CA LEU A 217 -9.42 1.96 9.65
C LEU A 217 -10.28 1.29 10.71
N PHE A 218 -10.37 -0.03 10.61
CA PHE A 218 -11.03 -0.92 11.56
C PHE A 218 -9.99 -1.91 12.08
N TRP A 219 -10.01 -2.19 13.38
CA TRP A 219 -9.11 -3.18 13.95
C TRP A 219 -9.74 -3.88 15.13
N VAL A 220 -9.26 -5.10 15.39
CA VAL A 220 -9.61 -5.87 16.58
C VAL A 220 -8.43 -5.91 17.52
N VAL A 221 -8.61 -5.43 18.74
CA VAL A 221 -7.56 -5.41 19.77
C VAL A 221 -7.90 -6.35 20.92
N LYS A 222 -6.91 -7.10 21.41
CA LYS A 222 -7.05 -7.96 22.58
C LYS A 222 -6.89 -7.13 23.86
N THR A 223 -7.92 -7.13 24.70
CA THR A 223 -7.91 -6.40 25.97
C THR A 223 -7.14 -7.18 27.05
N PRO A 224 -6.71 -6.52 28.14
CA PRO A 224 -6.12 -7.21 29.29
C PRO A 224 -7.05 -8.24 29.94
N THR A 225 -8.38 -8.10 29.81
CA THR A 225 -9.37 -9.06 30.30
C THR A 225 -9.50 -10.31 29.41
N GLY A 226 -8.80 -10.35 28.27
CA GLY A 226 -8.87 -11.43 27.30
C GLY A 226 -10.04 -11.32 26.31
N GLN A 227 -10.83 -10.25 26.39
CA GLN A 227 -11.86 -9.94 25.40
C GLN A 227 -11.23 -9.30 24.14
N PHE A 228 -12.01 -9.22 23.07
CA PHE A 228 -11.58 -8.66 21.80
C PHE A 228 -12.49 -7.49 21.43
N GLU A 229 -11.93 -6.29 21.30
CA GLU A 229 -12.69 -5.08 20.95
C GLU A 229 -12.47 -4.71 19.50
N LEU A 230 -13.56 -4.62 18.74
CA LEU A 230 -13.57 -4.04 17.40
C LEU A 230 -13.70 -2.52 17.52
N ARG A 231 -12.69 -1.80 17.03
CA ARG A 231 -12.60 -0.34 17.10
C ARG A 231 -12.42 0.25 15.70
N THR A 232 -12.63 1.56 15.60
CA THR A 232 -12.46 2.30 14.35
C THR A 232 -11.81 3.67 14.57
N THR A 233 -11.16 4.17 13.54
CA THR A 233 -10.66 5.54 13.43
C THR A 233 -10.83 5.97 11.98
N GLN A 234 -10.90 7.28 11.77
CA GLN A 234 -11.01 7.82 10.42
C GLN A 234 -10.11 9.05 10.25
N GLN A 235 -9.61 9.22 9.05
CA GLN A 235 -8.96 10.43 8.57
C GLN A 235 -9.93 11.09 7.57
N LEU A 236 -10.43 12.28 7.90
CA LEU A 236 -11.51 12.92 7.12
C LEU A 236 -11.05 13.36 5.73
N ASP A 237 -9.79 13.78 5.59
CA ASP A 237 -9.20 14.07 4.29
C ASP A 237 -7.84 13.39 4.18
N ALA A 238 -7.79 12.25 3.48
CA ALA A 238 -6.53 11.56 3.26
C ALA A 238 -5.57 12.33 2.33
N GLN A 239 -6.05 13.29 1.55
CA GLN A 239 -5.22 14.09 0.64
C GLN A 239 -4.43 15.16 1.39
N GLU A 240 -4.89 15.56 2.57
CA GLU A 240 -4.21 16.53 3.41
C GLU A 240 -3.21 15.82 4.33
N LEU A 241 -1.91 16.14 4.18
CA LEU A 241 -0.86 15.54 5.02
C LEU A 241 -1.03 15.86 6.51
N SER A 242 -1.65 16.99 6.83
CA SER A 242 -1.97 17.44 8.19
C SER A 242 -3.25 16.83 8.77
N SER A 243 -4.07 16.11 7.98
CA SER A 243 -5.32 15.55 8.50
C SER A 243 -5.01 14.53 9.60
N SER A 244 -5.54 14.78 10.78
CA SER A 244 -5.40 13.89 11.93
C SER A 244 -6.35 12.70 11.85
N TRP A 245 -5.99 11.63 12.55
CA TRP A 245 -6.86 10.47 12.72
C TRP A 245 -7.72 10.66 13.97
N SER A 246 -9.02 10.39 13.84
CA SER A 246 -10.02 10.57 14.88
C SER A 246 -10.54 9.22 15.37
N PRO A 247 -9.94 8.61 16.41
CA PRO A 247 -10.36 7.31 16.92
C PRO A 247 -11.72 7.38 17.62
N SER A 248 -12.52 6.33 17.47
CA SER A 248 -13.78 6.21 18.20
C SER A 248 -13.54 6.04 19.70
N LEU A 249 -14.31 6.75 20.52
CA LEU A 249 -14.21 6.67 21.99
C LEU A 249 -14.61 5.29 22.51
N ALA A 250 -15.67 4.71 21.94
CA ALA A 250 -16.18 3.40 22.30
C ALA A 250 -15.85 2.36 21.22
N PRO A 251 -15.68 1.07 21.59
CA PRO A 251 -15.63 0.00 20.61
C PRO A 251 -16.96 -0.12 19.89
N ILE A 252 -16.92 -0.52 18.62
CA ILE A 252 -18.09 -0.90 17.82
C ILE A 252 -18.77 -2.11 18.48
N LYS A 253 -17.95 -3.11 18.85
CA LYS A 253 -18.42 -4.32 19.53
C LYS A 253 -17.29 -5.00 20.29
N THR A 254 -17.66 -5.72 21.35
CA THR A 254 -16.76 -6.56 22.14
C THR A 254 -17.13 -8.02 21.94
N PHE A 255 -16.13 -8.87 21.74
CA PHE A 255 -16.26 -10.30 21.50
C PHE A 255 -15.53 -11.09 22.58
N ASN A 256 -16.07 -12.27 22.89
CA ASN A 256 -15.45 -13.22 23.82
C ASN A 256 -14.56 -14.26 23.11
N SER A 257 -14.50 -14.21 21.77
CA SER A 257 -13.72 -15.12 20.95
C SER A 257 -12.79 -14.34 20.01
N PRO A 258 -11.60 -14.87 19.66
CA PRO A 258 -10.69 -14.21 18.76
C PRO A 258 -11.33 -13.95 17.39
N CYS A 259 -11.13 -12.75 16.84
CA CYS A 259 -11.49 -12.45 15.47
C CYS A 259 -10.49 -13.08 14.49
N LYS A 260 -11.00 -13.68 13.43
CA LYS A 260 -10.25 -14.29 12.33
C LYS A 260 -10.75 -13.68 11.02
N ASN A 261 -10.18 -12.55 10.63
CA ASN A 261 -10.55 -11.77 9.45
C ASN A 261 -11.65 -10.75 9.75
N ILE A 262 -11.38 -9.51 9.36
CA ILE A 262 -12.35 -8.45 9.21
C ILE A 262 -12.37 -7.94 7.78
N GLY A 263 -13.56 -7.58 7.32
CA GLY A 263 -13.80 -7.03 6.00
C GLY A 263 -14.59 -5.75 6.11
N ALA A 264 -14.17 -4.69 5.45
CA ALA A 264 -14.89 -3.43 5.38
C ALA A 264 -15.09 -3.00 3.91
N LEU A 265 -16.21 -2.35 3.62
CA LEU A 265 -16.53 -1.80 2.29
C LEU A 265 -17.53 -0.66 2.39
N GLU A 266 -17.59 0.19 1.37
CA GLU A 266 -18.58 1.26 1.23
C GLU A 266 -19.48 0.96 0.03
N ILE A 267 -20.80 1.05 0.21
CA ILE A 267 -21.76 0.98 -0.89
C ILE A 267 -22.81 2.06 -0.68
N GLY A 268 -22.91 2.98 -1.65
CA GLY A 268 -23.92 4.05 -1.62
C GLY A 268 -23.81 4.97 -0.40
N GLY A 269 -22.59 5.31 0.03
CA GLY A 269 -22.35 6.12 1.23
C GLY A 269 -22.55 5.38 2.55
N VAL A 270 -22.84 4.08 2.51
CA VAL A 270 -23.05 3.26 3.71
C VAL A 270 -21.87 2.33 3.93
N LEU A 271 -21.32 2.38 5.15
CA LEU A 271 -20.22 1.51 5.55
C LEU A 271 -20.76 0.16 6.01
N TRP A 272 -20.13 -0.90 5.52
CA TRP A 272 -20.41 -2.28 5.90
C TRP A 272 -19.17 -2.90 6.50
N LEU A 273 -19.36 -3.67 7.57
CA LEU A 273 -18.30 -4.33 8.31
C LEU A 273 -18.69 -5.77 8.59
N LEU A 274 -17.84 -6.68 8.14
CA LEU A 274 -17.90 -8.11 8.43
C LEU A 274 -16.81 -8.44 9.45
N ALA A 275 -17.20 -9.10 10.54
CA ALA A 275 -16.27 -9.65 11.53
C ALA A 275 -16.55 -11.13 11.76
N ILE A 276 -15.49 -11.95 11.82
CA ILE A 276 -15.60 -13.40 12.01
C ILE A 276 -14.96 -13.77 13.36
N THR A 277 -15.77 -13.89 14.42
CA THR A 277 -15.29 -14.10 15.81
C THR A 277 -15.91 -15.35 16.44
N GLY A 278 -15.87 -16.47 15.72
CA GLY A 278 -16.66 -17.68 16.06
C GLY A 278 -18.11 -17.62 15.58
N GLU A 279 -18.59 -16.43 15.25
CA GLU A 279 -19.80 -16.12 14.47
C GLU A 279 -19.41 -15.19 13.31
N GLU A 280 -20.14 -15.28 12.20
CA GLU A 280 -20.11 -14.32 11.11
C GLU A 280 -21.06 -13.17 11.44
N MET A 281 -20.52 -11.98 11.71
CA MET A 281 -21.32 -10.80 12.05
C MET A 281 -21.23 -9.75 10.95
N LEU A 282 -22.39 -9.37 10.40
CA LEU A 282 -22.53 -8.27 9.47
C LEU A 282 -23.09 -7.05 10.20
N MET A 283 -22.36 -5.94 10.13
CA MET A 283 -22.75 -4.65 10.71
C MET A 283 -22.76 -3.57 9.63
N GLN A 284 -23.55 -2.54 9.86
CA GLN A 284 -23.75 -1.42 8.94
C GLN A 284 -23.70 -0.10 9.69
N ASN A 285 -23.21 0.96 9.06
CA ASN A 285 -23.27 2.32 9.56
C ASN A 285 -23.67 3.28 8.43
N ASP A 286 -24.87 3.84 8.56
CA ASP A 286 -25.50 4.80 7.63
C ASP A 286 -25.35 6.27 8.10
N GLY A 287 -24.36 6.54 8.95
CA GLY A 287 -24.14 7.83 9.58
C GLY A 287 -24.86 8.00 10.93
N LYS A 288 -25.79 7.10 11.29
CA LYS A 288 -26.50 7.11 12.59
C LYS A 288 -25.85 6.21 13.63
N GLY A 289 -24.69 5.63 13.32
CA GLY A 289 -23.97 4.70 14.19
C GLY A 289 -24.04 3.26 13.70
N TRP A 290 -23.29 2.38 14.37
CA TRP A 290 -23.18 0.99 13.99
C TRP A 290 -24.39 0.17 14.45
N ARG A 291 -25.01 -0.56 13.51
CA ARG A 291 -26.09 -1.51 13.75
C ARG A 291 -25.69 -2.92 13.31
N LEU A 292 -26.07 -3.92 14.09
CA LEU A 292 -25.96 -5.33 13.71
C LEU A 292 -27.08 -5.67 12.73
N ILE A 293 -26.74 -6.18 11.56
CA ILE A 293 -27.69 -6.61 10.52
C ILE A 293 -27.95 -8.10 10.61
N ALA A 294 -26.88 -8.89 10.74
CA ALA A 294 -26.96 -10.35 10.80
C ALA A 294 -25.85 -10.94 11.69
N SER A 295 -26.16 -12.05 12.35
CA SER A 295 -25.17 -12.92 13.01
C SER A 295 -25.50 -14.37 12.72
N HIS A 296 -24.53 -15.12 12.22
CA HIS A 296 -24.70 -16.52 11.88
C HIS A 296 -23.52 -17.35 12.39
N THR A 297 -23.74 -18.63 12.69
CA THR A 297 -22.63 -19.56 12.89
C THR A 297 -21.82 -19.66 11.58
N PRO A 298 -20.48 -19.72 11.65
CA PRO A 298 -19.64 -19.67 10.45
C PRO A 298 -19.83 -20.92 9.60
N TYR A 299 -20.33 -20.70 8.40
CA TYR A 299 -20.60 -21.75 7.41
C TYR A 299 -20.13 -21.38 6.01
N ASN A 300 -19.85 -20.10 5.77
CA ASN A 300 -19.45 -19.60 4.46
C ASN A 300 -17.93 -19.69 4.29
N GLN A 301 -17.50 -19.87 3.04
CA GLN A 301 -16.09 -19.86 2.70
C GLN A 301 -15.60 -18.42 2.62
N ILE A 302 -14.41 -18.14 3.15
CA ILE A 302 -13.77 -16.82 3.02
C ILE A 302 -13.32 -16.61 1.58
N ILE A 303 -13.69 -15.46 1.02
CA ILE A 303 -13.21 -14.94 -0.26
C ILE A 303 -12.48 -13.62 -0.02
N GLN A 304 -11.61 -13.23 -0.94
CA GLN A 304 -11.13 -11.86 -1.03
C GLN A 304 -11.89 -11.16 -2.16
N TRP A 305 -12.57 -10.08 -1.84
CA TRP A 305 -13.32 -9.31 -2.81
C TRP A 305 -12.52 -8.08 -3.23
N VAL A 306 -12.23 -8.00 -4.52
CA VAL A 306 -11.56 -6.88 -5.18
C VAL A 306 -12.56 -6.19 -6.08
N HIS A 307 -12.93 -4.96 -5.72
CA HIS A 307 -13.87 -4.13 -6.47
C HIS A 307 -13.17 -2.88 -6.98
N LYS A 308 -13.32 -2.62 -8.28
CA LYS A 308 -12.90 -1.36 -8.89
C LYS A 308 -14.13 -0.66 -9.47
N GLY A 309 -14.53 0.44 -8.84
CA GLY A 309 -15.48 1.39 -9.41
C GLY A 309 -14.78 2.42 -10.29
N ARG A 310 -15.55 3.37 -10.85
CA ARG A 310 -14.98 4.49 -11.62
C ARG A 310 -14.11 5.42 -10.76
N LYS A 311 -14.50 5.61 -9.51
CA LYS A 311 -13.90 6.61 -8.60
C LYS A 311 -13.26 6.01 -7.35
N TYR A 312 -13.47 4.73 -7.10
CA TYR A 312 -13.06 4.11 -5.85
C TYR A 312 -12.61 2.68 -6.09
N PHE A 313 -11.80 2.19 -5.16
CA PHE A 313 -11.26 0.86 -5.16
C PHE A 313 -11.43 0.26 -3.77
N HIS A 314 -11.97 -0.96 -3.71
CA HIS A 314 -12.07 -1.71 -2.47
C HIS A 314 -11.40 -3.05 -2.61
N GLN A 315 -10.69 -3.43 -1.56
CA GLN A 315 -10.14 -4.76 -1.43
C GLN A 315 -10.34 -5.22 -0.01
N THR A 316 -11.11 -6.29 0.17
CA THR A 316 -11.60 -6.66 1.49
C THR A 316 -11.79 -8.16 1.61
N TYR A 317 -11.72 -8.69 2.82
CA TYR A 317 -12.16 -10.07 3.08
C TYR A 317 -13.68 -10.10 3.12
N TRP A 318 -14.27 -11.11 2.50
CA TRP A 318 -15.69 -11.33 2.53
C TRP A 318 -15.99 -12.83 2.60
N LEU A 319 -17.26 -13.18 2.43
CA LEU A 319 -17.75 -14.56 2.45
C LEU A 319 -18.38 -14.92 1.10
N GLU A 320 -18.23 -16.17 0.67
CA GLU A 320 -18.90 -16.72 -0.51
C GLU A 320 -20.28 -17.25 -0.13
N ASP A 321 -21.31 -16.92 -0.94
CA ASP A 321 -22.64 -17.49 -0.80
C ASP A 321 -22.61 -18.99 -1.15
N ARG A 322 -23.11 -19.82 -0.23
CA ARG A 322 -23.11 -21.27 -0.39
C ARG A 322 -24.07 -21.77 -1.47
N MET A 323 -25.19 -21.09 -1.65
CA MET A 323 -26.24 -21.47 -2.60
C MET A 323 -25.91 -20.94 -4.00
N LEU A 324 -25.22 -19.81 -4.07
CA LEU A 324 -24.80 -19.14 -5.29
C LEU A 324 -23.28 -19.03 -5.31
N ARG A 325 -22.61 -20.09 -5.77
CA ARG A 325 -21.14 -20.06 -5.93
C ARG A 325 -20.72 -18.81 -6.69
N ARG A 326 -19.54 -18.28 -6.33
CA ARG A 326 -18.93 -17.07 -6.93
C ARG A 326 -19.72 -15.78 -6.69
N THR A 327 -20.65 -15.80 -5.73
CA THR A 327 -21.41 -14.62 -5.31
C THR A 327 -20.99 -14.27 -3.88
N PRO A 328 -20.88 -12.98 -3.51
CA PRO A 328 -20.63 -12.63 -2.13
C PRO A 328 -21.85 -12.98 -1.27
N ALA A 329 -21.62 -13.50 -0.07
CA ALA A 329 -22.68 -13.62 0.93
C ALA A 329 -23.26 -12.23 1.22
N TYR A 330 -24.53 -12.18 1.60
CA TYR A 330 -25.27 -10.93 1.82
C TYR A 330 -25.40 -10.03 0.57
N HIS A 331 -25.28 -10.61 -0.63
CA HIS A 331 -25.38 -9.84 -1.88
C HIS A 331 -26.68 -9.02 -1.99
N ARG A 332 -27.78 -9.49 -1.38
CA ARG A 332 -29.08 -8.78 -1.41
C ARG A 332 -29.04 -7.52 -0.56
N GLU A 333 -28.50 -7.62 0.64
CA GLU A 333 -28.32 -6.54 1.60
C GLU A 333 -27.36 -5.49 1.05
N LEU A 334 -26.33 -5.94 0.33
CA LEU A 334 -25.38 -5.08 -0.36
C LEU A 334 -25.94 -4.46 -1.66
N GLY A 335 -27.17 -4.80 -2.07
CA GLY A 335 -27.82 -4.23 -3.25
C GLY A 335 -27.35 -4.80 -4.59
N PHE A 336 -26.66 -5.95 -4.61
CA PHE A 336 -26.29 -6.60 -5.85
C PHE A 336 -27.47 -7.37 -6.46
N ALA A 337 -27.86 -6.96 -7.66
CA ALA A 337 -28.73 -7.76 -8.51
C ALA A 337 -27.93 -8.93 -9.07
N VAL A 338 -28.06 -10.10 -8.47
CA VAL A 338 -27.57 -11.34 -9.07
C VAL A 338 -28.55 -11.72 -10.16
N ASP A 339 -28.14 -11.54 -11.42
CA ASP A 339 -28.94 -11.93 -12.56
C ASP A 339 -29.09 -13.46 -12.54
N ARG A 340 -30.20 -13.93 -11.98
CA ARG A 340 -30.54 -15.34 -11.96
C ARG A 340 -30.98 -15.70 -13.38
N GLN A 341 -30.01 -16.04 -14.22
CA GLN A 341 -30.33 -16.92 -15.34
C GLN A 341 -30.82 -18.23 -14.73
N THR A 342 -32.14 -18.31 -14.60
CA THR A 342 -32.80 -19.56 -14.28
C THR A 342 -32.43 -20.45 -15.45
N PRO A 343 -31.66 -21.54 -15.25
CA PRO A 343 -31.27 -22.38 -16.37
C PRO A 343 -32.57 -22.73 -17.10
N SER A 344 -32.72 -22.27 -18.35
CA SER A 344 -33.94 -22.53 -19.10
C SER A 344 -34.16 -24.03 -19.00
N PRO A 345 -35.33 -24.50 -18.54
CA PRO A 345 -35.55 -25.92 -18.33
C PRO A 345 -35.14 -26.61 -19.63
N SER A 346 -34.00 -27.32 -19.58
CA SER A 346 -33.49 -28.04 -20.72
C SER A 346 -34.67 -28.85 -21.25
N PRO A 347 -35.12 -28.66 -22.50
CA PRO A 347 -36.22 -29.45 -23.01
C PRO A 347 -35.78 -30.88 -22.82
N TYR A 348 -36.50 -31.61 -21.95
CA TYR A 348 -36.24 -33.00 -21.64
C TYR A 348 -36.08 -33.72 -22.96
N CYS A 349 -34.83 -33.95 -23.37
CA CYS A 349 -34.53 -34.75 -24.54
C CYS A 349 -34.88 -36.16 -24.06
N ALA A 350 -36.11 -36.57 -24.35
CA ALA A 350 -36.57 -37.92 -24.09
C ALA A 350 -35.57 -38.83 -24.80
N ILE A 351 -34.68 -39.45 -24.02
CA ILE A 351 -33.72 -40.43 -24.50
C ILE A 351 -34.58 -41.52 -25.15
N PRO A 352 -34.52 -41.72 -26.47
CA PRO A 352 -35.23 -42.83 -27.07
C PRO A 352 -34.60 -44.10 -26.50
N TYR A 353 -35.41 -44.91 -25.83
CA TYR A 353 -35.07 -46.28 -25.45
C TYR A 353 -34.68 -47.04 -26.72
N GLN A 354 -33.37 -47.18 -26.97
CA GLN A 354 -32.88 -48.17 -27.93
C GLN A 354 -32.82 -49.53 -27.23
N PRO A 355 -33.49 -50.57 -27.78
CA PRO A 355 -33.42 -51.91 -27.23
C PRO A 355 -32.01 -52.49 -27.40
N ILE A 356 -31.50 -53.02 -26.29
CA ILE A 356 -30.20 -53.69 -26.17
C ILE A 356 -30.26 -55.02 -26.92
N SER A 357 -29.45 -55.17 -27.97
CA SER A 357 -29.16 -56.46 -28.61
C SER A 357 -27.90 -57.09 -27.98
N PRO A 358 -27.86 -58.42 -27.77
CA PRO A 358 -26.73 -59.09 -27.12
C PRO A 358 -25.67 -59.62 -28.10
N ASN A 359 -24.40 -59.26 -27.85
CA ASN A 359 -23.14 -59.99 -28.16
C ASN A 359 -22.71 -60.24 -29.64
N PRO A 360 -21.44 -60.63 -29.93
CA PRO A 360 -20.17 -60.55 -29.17
C PRO A 360 -18.94 -60.02 -30.00
N SER A 361 -17.82 -59.84 -29.29
CA SER A 361 -16.41 -59.94 -29.74
C SER A 361 -15.91 -59.07 -30.91
N LEU A 362 -15.06 -58.09 -30.60
CA LEU A 362 -13.84 -57.82 -31.37
C LEU A 362 -12.82 -57.08 -30.48
N ALA A 363 -11.65 -57.69 -30.37
CA ALA A 363 -10.48 -57.13 -29.73
C ALA A 363 -9.92 -56.00 -30.59
N THR A 364 -9.73 -54.82 -29.99
CA THR A 364 -8.86 -53.78 -30.55
C THR A 364 -8.00 -53.22 -29.44
N SER A 365 -6.70 -53.43 -29.63
CA SER A 365 -5.56 -52.98 -28.85
C SER A 365 -5.58 -51.50 -28.54
N ALA A 366 -5.23 -51.15 -27.31
CA ALA A 366 -4.93 -49.79 -26.88
C ALA A 366 -3.74 -49.22 -27.67
N PRO A 367 -3.75 -47.93 -28.05
CA PRO A 367 -2.59 -47.27 -28.62
C PRO A 367 -1.51 -47.07 -27.54
N PRO A 368 -0.22 -47.27 -27.87
CA PRO A 368 0.86 -47.09 -26.91
C PRO A 368 1.08 -45.59 -26.65
N VAL A 369 1.06 -45.22 -25.37
CA VAL A 369 1.46 -43.91 -24.86
C VAL A 369 2.98 -43.77 -25.00
N PRO A 370 3.53 -42.77 -25.69
CA PRO A 370 4.96 -42.49 -25.64
C PRO A 370 5.30 -41.83 -24.30
N ALA A 371 6.04 -42.55 -23.46
CA ALA A 371 6.71 -42.00 -22.30
C ALA A 371 7.85 -41.07 -22.78
N PHE A 372 7.68 -39.77 -22.60
CA PHE A 372 8.77 -38.80 -22.73
C PHE A 372 9.65 -38.85 -21.47
N TYR A 373 10.87 -39.36 -21.61
CA TYR A 373 11.98 -39.09 -20.70
C TYR A 373 12.88 -38.03 -21.35
N PRO A 374 13.26 -36.95 -20.66
CA PRO A 374 14.33 -36.09 -21.14
C PRO A 374 15.66 -36.71 -20.70
N ASN A 375 16.46 -37.16 -21.66
CA ASN A 375 17.87 -37.41 -21.43
C ASN A 375 18.68 -36.98 -22.65
N GLN A 376 19.81 -36.33 -22.34
CA GLN A 376 20.99 -36.12 -23.17
C GLN A 376 20.97 -34.95 -24.16
N ILE A 377 21.45 -33.81 -23.68
CA ILE A 377 22.14 -32.82 -24.52
C ILE A 377 23.58 -33.34 -24.71
N SER A 378 23.93 -33.66 -25.95
CA SER A 378 25.30 -33.91 -26.39
C SER A 378 26.03 -32.56 -26.59
N PRO A 379 27.33 -32.46 -26.31
CA PRO A 379 28.10 -31.23 -26.49
C PRO A 379 28.58 -31.13 -27.94
N HIS A 380 28.13 -30.13 -28.68
CA HIS A 380 28.83 -29.68 -29.88
C HIS A 380 28.46 -28.22 -30.18
N SER A 381 29.41 -27.32 -29.97
CA SER A 381 29.37 -25.97 -30.50
C SER A 381 30.79 -25.58 -30.86
N ASP A 382 31.03 -25.45 -32.16
CA ASP A 382 32.28 -24.96 -32.74
C ASP A 382 32.55 -23.50 -32.36
N PRO A 383 33.82 -23.04 -32.43
CA PRO A 383 34.27 -21.81 -31.81
C PRO A 383 33.97 -20.57 -32.66
N LEU A 384 33.54 -19.49 -31.99
CA LEU A 384 33.46 -18.16 -32.57
C LEU A 384 34.81 -17.42 -32.50
N PRO A 385 35.05 -16.45 -33.41
CA PRO A 385 36.36 -15.90 -33.68
C PRO A 385 36.84 -14.88 -32.64
N ASN A 386 38.15 -14.91 -32.46
CA ASN A 386 38.99 -14.09 -31.60
C ASN A 386 38.98 -12.61 -32.04
N ILE A 387 38.32 -11.74 -31.28
CA ILE A 387 38.41 -10.28 -31.44
C ILE A 387 39.45 -9.75 -30.45
N LYS A 388 40.60 -9.32 -30.98
CA LYS A 388 41.63 -8.59 -30.25
C LYS A 388 41.16 -7.16 -29.95
N ALA A 389 40.94 -6.84 -28.68
CA ALA A 389 40.89 -5.47 -28.21
C ALA A 389 42.27 -5.11 -27.63
N GLY A 390 43.08 -4.43 -28.43
CA GLY A 390 44.25 -3.70 -27.95
C GLY A 390 43.84 -2.24 -27.74
N ILE A 391 43.79 -1.80 -26.48
CA ILE A 391 43.72 -0.38 -26.15
C ILE A 391 44.98 -0.05 -25.33
N ASN A 392 45.86 0.72 -25.96
CA ASN A 392 47.03 1.34 -25.35
C ASN A 392 46.57 2.44 -24.39
N LEU A 393 46.86 2.29 -23.11
CA LEU A 393 46.83 3.37 -22.12
C LEU A 393 48.27 3.89 -21.94
N ARG A 394 48.68 4.82 -22.81
CA ARG A 394 49.78 5.75 -22.55
C ARG A 394 49.41 7.11 -23.17
N GLU A 395 49.70 8.15 -22.41
CA GLU A 395 49.60 9.58 -22.73
C GLU A 395 48.23 10.25 -22.57
N LEU A 396 47.94 10.70 -21.35
CA LEU A 396 47.38 12.04 -21.14
C LEU A 396 48.12 12.69 -19.95
N ASN A 397 48.88 13.73 -20.27
CA ASN A 397 49.63 14.56 -19.34
C ASN A 397 48.69 15.42 -18.48
N VAL A 398 49.00 15.48 -17.20
CA VAL A 398 48.42 16.37 -16.19
C VAL A 398 49.01 17.79 -16.35
N PRO A 399 48.21 18.87 -16.34
CA PRO A 399 48.71 20.19 -15.99
C PRO A 399 48.63 20.42 -14.47
N ASN A 400 49.70 21.00 -13.92
CA ASN A 400 49.91 21.31 -12.50
C ASN A 400 48.75 22.09 -11.83
N PRO A 401 48.50 21.89 -10.52
CA PRO A 401 47.53 22.67 -9.76
C PRO A 401 48.06 24.07 -9.41
N PRO A 402 47.18 25.10 -9.30
CA PRO A 402 47.56 26.42 -8.81
C PRO A 402 47.70 26.44 -7.28
N ASP A 403 48.57 27.34 -6.81
CA ASP A 403 48.98 27.55 -5.43
C ASP A 403 47.83 27.79 -4.45
N ILE A 404 47.90 27.07 -3.32
CA ILE A 404 47.01 27.18 -2.17
C ILE A 404 47.36 28.45 -1.39
N VAL A 405 46.44 29.42 -1.41
CA VAL A 405 46.47 30.60 -0.53
C VAL A 405 46.06 30.18 0.89
N SER A 406 46.94 30.44 1.84
CA SER A 406 46.71 30.21 3.27
C SER A 406 45.69 31.21 3.85
N ILE A 407 44.74 30.73 4.64
CA ILE A 407 43.80 31.56 5.44
C ILE A 407 44.00 31.21 6.94
N PRO A 408 43.91 32.20 7.86
CA PRO A 408 44.60 32.16 9.15
C PRO A 408 43.84 31.43 10.27
N GLU A 409 44.62 30.91 11.22
CA GLU A 409 44.20 30.54 12.57
C GLU A 409 43.52 31.72 13.29
N ALA A 410 42.33 31.47 13.87
CA ALA A 410 42.03 31.77 15.28
C ALA A 410 40.51 31.74 15.55
N ILE A 411 39.98 30.62 16.05
CA ILE A 411 38.84 30.64 16.98
C ILE A 411 39.10 29.58 18.07
N LYS A 412 39.53 30.04 19.24
CA LYS A 412 39.57 29.24 20.47
C LYS A 412 38.14 29.12 21.03
N LEU A 413 37.63 27.90 21.16
CA LEU A 413 36.46 27.60 21.98
C LEU A 413 36.89 26.98 23.32
N PRO A 414 36.15 27.23 24.41
CA PRO A 414 36.60 26.93 25.76
C PRO A 414 36.40 25.45 26.13
N VAL A 415 37.38 24.97 26.89
CA VAL A 415 37.41 23.67 27.57
C VAL A 415 36.32 23.63 28.65
N ILE A 416 35.35 22.72 28.51
CA ILE A 416 34.44 22.36 29.61
C ILE A 416 35.07 21.20 30.37
N SER A 417 35.58 21.54 31.55
CA SER A 417 36.16 20.62 32.52
C SER A 417 35.11 19.69 33.11
N LYS A 418 35.43 18.40 33.15
CA LYS A 418 34.74 17.38 33.93
C LYS A 418 34.99 17.61 35.41
N THR A 419 33.93 17.64 36.22
CA THR A 419 34.03 17.44 37.67
C THR A 419 32.98 16.42 38.09
N ALA A 420 33.47 15.28 38.57
CA ALA A 420 32.71 14.36 39.40
C ALA A 420 32.58 14.96 40.82
N THR A 421 31.49 14.65 41.54
CA THR A 421 31.43 14.27 42.97
C THR A 421 29.96 14.11 43.39
N GLU A 422 29.56 12.85 43.63
CA GLU A 422 28.98 12.31 44.88
C GLU A 422 27.86 13.06 45.67
N ILE A 423 27.01 12.23 46.32
CA ILE A 423 26.19 12.48 47.55
C ILE A 423 24.67 12.75 47.37
N THR A 424 23.91 11.65 47.57
CA THR A 424 22.78 11.50 48.52
C THR A 424 21.41 12.17 48.24
N ARG A 425 20.36 11.36 48.05
CA ARG A 425 19.27 11.09 49.04
C ARG A 425 18.04 10.44 48.39
N VAL A 426 17.69 9.29 48.95
CA VAL A 426 16.42 8.57 48.83
C VAL A 426 15.30 9.40 49.46
N PRO A 427 14.15 9.63 48.79
CA PRO A 427 12.92 10.01 49.47
C PRO A 427 12.09 8.77 49.80
N LYS A 428 11.80 8.61 51.09
CA LYS A 428 10.86 7.65 51.65
C LYS A 428 9.43 7.99 51.20
N THR A 429 8.75 7.01 50.64
CA THR A 429 7.29 6.99 50.46
C THR A 429 6.63 6.65 51.79
N PRO A 430 5.64 7.41 52.29
CA PRO A 430 4.88 6.98 53.46
C PRO A 430 3.77 6.00 53.08
N GLU A 431 3.79 4.86 53.76
CA GLU A 431 2.67 3.93 53.90
C GLU A 431 1.45 4.65 54.49
N ILE A 432 0.29 4.50 53.83
CA ILE A 432 -1.01 4.75 54.45
C ILE A 432 -1.74 3.42 54.50
N THR A 433 -1.97 2.99 55.72
CA THR A 433 -2.70 1.79 56.12
C THR A 433 -4.21 2.07 56.16
N ASN A 434 -4.97 1.19 55.52
CA ASN A 434 -6.40 0.83 55.63
C ASN A 434 -7.12 1.16 56.97
N PRO A 435 -8.47 1.36 57.00
CA PRO A 435 -9.42 0.26 56.75
C PRO A 435 -10.79 0.57 56.13
N LEU A 436 -11.25 -0.44 55.37
CA LEU A 436 -12.53 -1.17 55.49
C LEU A 436 -13.69 -0.45 56.22
N ALA A 437 -14.76 -0.16 55.48
CA ALA A 437 -16.13 -0.21 56.00
C ALA A 437 -17.13 -0.39 54.84
N ASP A 438 -17.89 -1.47 54.96
CA ASP A 438 -19.13 -1.77 54.24
C ASP A 438 -20.10 -0.58 54.25
N LYS A 439 -20.85 -0.39 53.15
CA LYS A 439 -22.28 -0.07 53.21
C LYS A 439 -22.99 -0.14 51.87
N GLU A 440 -24.02 -0.99 51.88
CA GLU A 440 -25.39 -0.74 51.40
C GLU A 440 -25.61 -0.39 49.92
N VAL A 441 -26.01 -1.45 49.22
CA VAL A 441 -27.08 -1.51 48.21
C VAL A 441 -28.06 -0.33 48.31
N GLN A 442 -28.10 0.50 47.27
CA GLN A 442 -29.28 1.30 46.95
C GLN A 442 -29.86 0.86 45.61
N GLU A 443 -31.09 0.38 45.75
CA GLU A 443 -32.12 0.11 44.77
C GLU A 443 -32.30 1.32 43.83
N ILE A 444 -32.03 1.15 42.53
CA ILE A 444 -32.40 2.14 41.52
C ILE A 444 -33.76 1.77 40.96
N GLU A 445 -34.73 2.62 41.31
CA GLU A 445 -36.10 2.64 40.84
C GLU A 445 -36.19 2.65 39.31
N VAL A 446 -37.01 1.74 38.81
CA VAL A 446 -37.44 1.61 37.42
C VAL A 446 -38.41 2.76 37.11
N ILE A 447 -37.94 3.75 36.36
CA ILE A 447 -38.82 4.76 35.75
C ILE A 447 -39.53 4.10 34.55
N LYS A 448 -40.78 3.71 34.78
CA LYS A 448 -41.78 3.46 33.73
C LYS A 448 -42.19 4.81 33.12
N THR A 449 -41.80 5.07 31.88
CA THR A 449 -42.50 6.03 31.02
C THR A 449 -43.46 5.26 30.12
N THR A 450 -44.74 5.51 30.35
CA THR A 450 -45.88 5.13 29.50
C THR A 450 -46.40 6.42 28.88
N GLU A 451 -47.09 6.29 27.73
CA GLU A 451 -47.75 7.36 26.96
C GLU A 451 -46.80 8.07 25.96
N THR A 452 -47.13 8.29 24.69
CA THR A 452 -48.45 8.42 24.06
C THR A 452 -48.34 8.10 22.56
N SER A 453 -49.32 7.35 22.06
CA SER A 453 -49.52 7.04 20.64
C SER A 453 -50.27 8.20 20.00
N GLU A 454 -49.60 9.01 19.18
CA GLU A 454 -50.26 9.96 18.28
C GLU A 454 -50.25 9.43 16.84
N MET A 455 -51.46 9.16 16.36
CA MET A 455 -51.80 8.96 14.95
C MET A 455 -51.39 10.20 14.14
N PHE A 456 -50.59 9.99 13.08
CA PHE A 456 -50.46 10.98 12.02
C PHE A 456 -51.20 10.52 10.78
N GLU A 457 -52.14 11.37 10.37
CA GLU A 457 -52.96 11.30 9.18
C GLU A 457 -52.10 11.43 7.91
N THR A 458 -52.39 10.56 6.95
CA THR A 458 -52.02 10.66 5.54
C THR A 458 -52.60 11.91 4.89
N PRO A 459 -51.81 12.71 4.15
CA PRO A 459 -52.33 13.63 3.16
C PRO A 459 -52.30 12.99 1.76
N GLU A 460 -53.46 13.04 1.10
CA GLU A 460 -53.69 12.70 -0.29
C GLU A 460 -52.80 13.54 -1.23
N MET A 461 -52.18 12.88 -2.20
CA MET A 461 -51.59 13.50 -3.40
C MET A 461 -52.69 13.73 -4.45
N PRO A 462 -52.76 14.91 -5.09
CA PRO A 462 -53.49 15.06 -6.33
C PRO A 462 -52.59 14.78 -7.54
N GLU A 463 -53.10 13.95 -8.45
CA GLU A 463 -52.66 13.81 -9.83
C GLU A 463 -52.72 15.16 -10.55
N GLN A 464 -51.62 15.57 -11.17
CA GLN A 464 -51.66 16.51 -12.28
C GLN A 464 -50.81 16.01 -13.45
N ALA A 465 -51.51 15.88 -14.58
CA ALA A 465 -50.97 15.56 -15.88
C ALA A 465 -50.16 16.75 -16.42
N GLU A 466 -48.91 16.50 -16.83
CA GLU A 466 -48.15 17.46 -17.63
C GLU A 466 -48.20 17.07 -19.12
N ASN A 467 -48.82 17.99 -19.86
CA ASN A 467 -48.85 18.06 -21.31
C ASN A 467 -47.45 18.41 -21.83
N VAL A 468 -47.00 17.64 -22.81
CA VAL A 468 -45.82 17.93 -23.62
C VAL A 468 -46.18 19.03 -24.62
N GLU A 469 -45.65 20.24 -24.43
CA GLU A 469 -45.74 21.31 -25.42
C GLU A 469 -44.36 21.60 -26.04
N VAL A 470 -44.34 21.47 -27.37
CA VAL A 470 -43.20 21.56 -28.27
C VAL A 470 -42.80 23.03 -28.45
N ILE A 471 -41.58 23.40 -28.03
CA ILE A 471 -41.03 24.74 -28.28
C ILE A 471 -40.10 24.69 -29.50
N LYS A 472 -40.47 25.49 -30.50
CA LYS A 472 -39.74 25.79 -31.73
C LYS A 472 -38.46 26.57 -31.45
N GLU A 473 -37.37 26.13 -32.07
CA GLU A 473 -36.10 26.84 -32.15
C GLU A 473 -36.24 28.12 -33.00
N THR A 474 -35.67 29.22 -32.52
CA THR A 474 -35.46 30.47 -33.28
C THR A 474 -33.98 30.84 -33.17
N PRO A 475 -33.29 31.23 -34.25
CA PRO A 475 -31.84 31.44 -34.22
C PRO A 475 -31.51 32.87 -33.75
N ILE A 476 -30.59 32.98 -32.78
CA ILE A 476 -30.06 34.27 -32.31
C ILE A 476 -28.67 34.47 -32.91
N SER A 477 -28.56 35.60 -33.61
CA SER A 477 -27.38 36.15 -34.28
C SER A 477 -26.30 36.56 -33.27
N GLU A 478 -25.08 36.07 -33.49
CA GLU A 478 -23.86 36.55 -32.83
C GLU A 478 -23.57 38.02 -33.22
N LYS A 479 -23.38 38.87 -32.21
CA LYS A 479 -22.73 40.18 -32.36
C LYS A 479 -21.67 40.30 -31.26
N ARG A 480 -20.42 40.19 -31.71
CA ARG A 480 -19.18 40.33 -30.93
C ARG A 480 -18.95 41.81 -30.63
N ASN A 481 -19.08 42.21 -29.37
CA ASN A 481 -18.57 43.49 -28.87
C ASN A 481 -17.26 43.21 -28.12
N GLU A 482 -16.15 43.75 -28.64
CA GLU A 482 -14.87 43.82 -27.94
C GLU A 482 -14.99 44.86 -26.82
N GLU A 483 -15.00 44.40 -25.58
CA GLU A 483 -14.90 45.24 -24.40
C GLU A 483 -13.44 45.28 -23.95
N VAL A 484 -12.81 46.44 -24.13
CA VAL A 484 -11.42 46.72 -23.78
C VAL A 484 -11.31 46.81 -22.25
N LEU A 485 -10.70 45.79 -21.63
CA LEU A 485 -10.40 45.77 -20.20
C LEU A 485 -9.27 46.77 -19.86
N PRO A 486 -9.36 47.52 -18.75
CA PRO A 486 -8.31 48.41 -18.30
C PRO A 486 -7.13 47.59 -17.72
N SER A 487 -5.92 47.96 -18.12
CA SER A 487 -4.66 47.37 -17.66
C SER A 487 -4.49 47.55 -16.15
N MET A 488 -4.41 46.43 -15.42
CA MET A 488 -4.07 46.37 -14.00
C MET A 488 -2.64 46.88 -13.74
N PRO A 489 -2.34 47.44 -12.56
CA PRO A 489 -1.00 47.92 -12.22
C PRO A 489 -0.04 46.72 -12.17
N SER A 490 1.08 46.81 -12.88
CA SER A 490 2.15 45.82 -12.84
C SER A 490 2.76 45.76 -11.44
N GLU A 491 2.45 44.69 -10.71
CA GLU A 491 3.13 44.34 -9.45
C GLU A 491 4.63 44.17 -9.68
N ASN A 492 5.42 44.58 -8.67
CA ASN A 492 6.86 44.79 -8.72
C ASN A 492 7.64 43.62 -9.37
N PRO A 493 8.18 43.78 -10.60
CA PRO A 493 8.97 42.75 -11.28
C PRO A 493 10.22 42.32 -10.49
N ASP A 494 10.70 43.20 -9.61
CA ASP A 494 11.91 42.98 -8.81
C ASP A 494 11.77 41.83 -7.79
N GLN A 495 10.57 41.60 -7.25
CA GLN A 495 10.33 40.50 -6.29
C GLN A 495 10.33 39.13 -6.99
N LEU A 496 9.72 39.05 -8.17
CA LEU A 496 9.71 37.83 -8.97
C LEU A 496 11.13 37.51 -9.46
N GLU A 497 11.90 38.51 -9.87
CA GLU A 497 13.29 38.31 -10.27
C GLU A 497 14.17 37.85 -9.10
N SER A 498 13.94 38.38 -7.89
CA SER A 498 14.60 37.91 -6.67
C SER A 498 14.27 36.44 -6.38
N LEU A 499 13.02 36.03 -6.53
CA LEU A 499 12.61 34.64 -6.30
C LEU A 499 13.24 33.68 -7.32
N ILE A 500 13.26 34.08 -8.59
CA ILE A 500 13.90 33.30 -9.67
C ILE A 500 15.41 33.12 -9.38
N LYS A 501 16.09 34.16 -8.88
CA LYS A 501 17.51 34.07 -8.49
C LYS A 501 17.74 33.12 -7.32
N THR A 502 16.86 33.15 -6.31
CA THR A 502 16.96 32.23 -5.15
C THR A 502 16.76 30.78 -5.57
N VAL A 503 15.76 30.50 -6.42
CA VAL A 503 15.50 29.13 -6.93
C VAL A 503 16.69 28.63 -7.74
N ALA A 504 17.23 29.46 -8.65
CA ALA A 504 18.40 29.08 -9.45
C ALA A 504 19.65 28.80 -8.60
N HIS A 505 19.86 29.56 -7.52
CA HIS A 505 20.95 29.31 -6.57
C HIS A 505 20.78 27.97 -5.84
N LEU A 506 19.57 27.66 -5.36
CA LEU A 506 19.28 26.39 -4.69
C LEU A 506 19.45 25.18 -5.62
N GLU A 507 19.03 25.30 -6.88
CA GLU A 507 19.25 24.27 -7.90
C GLU A 507 20.75 24.02 -8.15
N GLN A 508 21.55 25.08 -8.19
CA GLN A 508 23.01 24.97 -8.34
C GLN A 508 23.66 24.29 -7.12
N GLU A 509 23.28 24.66 -5.90
CA GLU A 509 23.80 24.00 -4.69
C GLU A 509 23.42 22.51 -4.64
N ASN A 510 22.20 22.17 -5.05
CA ASN A 510 21.75 20.78 -5.12
C ASN A 510 22.55 19.97 -6.16
N ALA A 511 22.87 20.57 -7.31
CA ALA A 511 23.72 19.94 -8.33
C ALA A 511 25.16 19.69 -7.82
N LEU A 512 25.74 20.65 -7.09
CA LEU A 512 27.06 20.48 -6.45
C LEU A 512 27.03 19.37 -5.40
N LEU A 513 25.97 19.33 -4.59
CA LEU A 513 25.80 18.29 -3.57
C LEU A 513 25.67 16.89 -4.19
N SER A 514 24.85 16.75 -5.23
CA SER A 514 24.71 15.49 -5.95
C SER A 514 26.04 15.02 -6.55
N THR A 515 26.86 15.95 -7.05
CA THR A 515 28.20 15.63 -7.59
C THR A 515 29.16 15.16 -6.48
N ALA A 516 29.12 15.79 -5.31
CA ALA A 516 29.93 15.39 -4.16
C ALA A 516 29.55 13.99 -3.66
N VAL A 517 28.25 13.68 -3.56
CA VAL A 517 27.76 12.34 -3.18
C VAL A 517 28.21 11.29 -4.19
N GLN A 518 28.09 11.57 -5.49
CA GLN A 518 28.53 10.65 -6.54
C GLN A 518 30.04 10.38 -6.48
N SER A 519 30.85 11.42 -6.21
CA SER A 519 32.30 11.28 -6.04
C SER A 519 32.66 10.42 -4.82
N MET A 520 31.92 10.54 -3.71
CA MET A 520 32.14 9.72 -2.53
C MET A 520 31.78 8.25 -2.78
N LEU A 521 30.66 7.97 -3.44
CA LEU A 521 30.26 6.62 -3.80
C LEU A 521 31.30 5.94 -4.71
N SER A 522 31.82 6.67 -5.69
CA SER A 522 32.88 6.16 -6.58
C SER A 522 34.16 5.77 -5.84
N LYS A 523 34.57 6.54 -4.81
CA LYS A 523 35.74 6.20 -3.98
C LYS A 523 35.49 4.97 -3.10
N PHE A 524 34.27 4.84 -2.59
CA PHE A 524 33.90 3.68 -1.80
C PHE A 524 33.96 2.39 -2.64
N ASP A 525 33.49 2.45 -3.89
CA ASP A 525 33.59 1.33 -4.83
C ASP A 525 35.06 0.97 -5.12
N GLU A 526 35.94 1.95 -5.32
CA GLU A 526 37.38 1.75 -5.52
C GLU A 526 38.05 1.05 -4.31
N ILE A 527 37.67 1.43 -3.09
CA ILE A 527 38.17 0.77 -1.86
C ILE A 527 37.67 -0.66 -1.75
N MET A 528 36.39 -0.90 -2.06
CA MET A 528 35.83 -2.25 -2.04
C MET A 528 36.48 -3.16 -3.09
N GLU A 529 36.82 -2.62 -4.26
CA GLU A 529 37.57 -3.32 -5.30
C GLU A 529 38.99 -3.69 -4.81
N ALA A 530 39.72 -2.76 -4.20
CA ALA A 530 41.06 -3.00 -3.65
C ALA A 530 41.08 -4.07 -2.52
N ILE A 531 40.04 -4.09 -1.66
CA ILE A 531 39.87 -5.13 -0.63
C ILE A 531 39.57 -6.49 -1.29
N SER A 532 38.80 -6.50 -2.36
CA SER A 532 38.47 -7.75 -3.07
C SER A 532 39.71 -8.37 -3.74
N GLU A 533 40.57 -7.55 -4.36
CA GLU A 533 41.80 -8.02 -5.02
C GLU A 533 42.81 -8.62 -4.03
N THR A 534 42.90 -8.06 -2.82
CA THR A 534 43.80 -8.56 -1.78
C THR A 534 43.32 -9.86 -1.14
N THR A 535 42.02 -10.18 -1.21
CA THR A 535 41.44 -11.37 -0.58
C THR A 535 41.51 -12.63 -1.48
N VAL A 536 41.80 -12.48 -2.78
CA VAL A 536 41.69 -13.58 -3.77
C VAL A 536 43.02 -14.23 -4.14
N LYS A 537 44.16 -13.86 -3.55
CA LYS A 537 45.41 -14.59 -3.81
C LYS A 537 45.34 -16.02 -3.23
N PRO A 538 45.36 -17.08 -4.07
CA PRO A 538 45.25 -18.45 -3.60
C PRO A 538 46.47 -18.83 -2.76
N LYS A 539 46.20 -19.42 -1.59
CA LYS A 539 47.19 -20.04 -0.70
C LYS A 539 48.01 -21.07 -1.48
N GLU A 540 49.26 -20.74 -1.76
CA GLU A 540 50.30 -21.72 -2.03
C GLU A 540 50.94 -22.10 -0.69
N GLU A 541 51.18 -23.39 -0.51
CA GLU A 541 51.52 -24.05 0.75
C GLU A 541 52.91 -23.63 1.27
N ASP A 542 52.94 -22.81 2.32
CA ASP A 542 53.70 -23.02 3.56
C ASP A 542 53.52 -21.78 4.47
N PRO A 543 53.38 -21.93 5.81
CA PRO A 543 53.12 -20.81 6.70
C PRO A 543 54.38 -19.94 6.88
N PRO A 544 54.41 -18.68 6.40
CA PRO A 544 55.50 -17.75 6.70
C PRO A 544 55.29 -17.14 8.10
N PRO A 545 56.35 -16.61 8.73
CA PRO A 545 56.28 -16.01 10.05
C PRO A 545 55.39 -14.76 10.08
N PHE A 546 54.71 -14.58 11.21
CA PHE A 546 53.55 -13.72 11.52
C PHE A 546 53.69 -12.18 11.31
N ASP A 547 54.67 -11.68 10.54
CA ASP A 547 54.98 -10.24 10.45
C ASP A 547 54.35 -9.49 9.24
N GLU A 548 53.54 -10.14 8.39
CA GLU A 548 52.97 -9.53 7.15
C GLU A 548 51.59 -8.84 7.32
N LEU A 549 51.23 -8.34 8.51
CA LEU A 549 49.94 -7.65 8.75
C LEU A 549 49.99 -6.12 8.57
N GLU A 550 51.12 -5.53 8.19
CA GLU A 550 51.22 -4.08 7.97
C GLU A 550 50.30 -3.53 6.87
N PRO A 551 50.13 -4.17 5.70
CA PRO A 551 49.27 -3.64 4.63
C PRO A 551 47.79 -3.56 5.03
N VAL A 552 47.34 -4.51 5.85
CA VAL A 552 45.96 -4.53 6.37
C VAL A 552 45.75 -3.45 7.42
N LYS A 553 46.75 -3.19 8.27
CA LYS A 553 46.69 -2.08 9.24
C LYS A 553 46.66 -0.72 8.53
N GLU A 554 47.42 -0.56 7.45
CA GLU A 554 47.40 0.66 6.66
C GLU A 554 46.05 0.86 5.96
N ALA A 555 45.50 -0.19 5.33
CA ALA A 555 44.16 -0.15 4.73
C ALA A 555 43.06 0.20 5.75
N MET A 556 43.11 -0.38 6.95
CA MET A 556 42.16 -0.07 8.02
C MET A 556 42.31 1.36 8.55
N SER A 557 43.54 1.88 8.64
CA SER A 557 43.82 3.27 9.02
C SER A 557 43.31 4.28 7.99
N ASN A 558 43.48 3.98 6.70
CA ASN A 558 42.94 4.80 5.61
C ASN A 558 41.41 4.77 5.59
N LEU A 559 40.81 3.59 5.79
CA LEU A 559 39.35 3.46 5.93
C LEU A 559 38.84 4.31 7.11
N GLU A 560 39.50 4.26 8.27
CA GLU A 560 39.10 5.05 9.42
C GLU A 560 39.17 6.57 9.14
N LYS A 561 40.24 7.04 8.49
CA LYS A 561 40.38 8.45 8.09
C LYS A 561 39.29 8.90 7.13
N GLU A 562 38.96 8.07 6.14
CA GLU A 562 37.88 8.36 5.21
C GLU A 562 36.51 8.34 5.89
N THR A 563 36.29 7.41 6.83
CA THR A 563 35.04 7.35 7.61
C THR A 563 34.87 8.60 8.49
N GLN A 564 35.97 9.11 9.06
CA GLN A 564 35.98 10.38 9.79
C GLN A 564 35.72 11.57 8.86
N SER A 565 36.34 11.61 7.68
CA SER A 565 36.09 12.64 6.67
C SER A 565 34.63 12.66 6.21
N LEU A 566 34.04 11.48 5.95
CA LEU A 566 32.63 11.32 5.61
C LEU A 566 31.73 11.84 6.74
N SER A 567 32.05 11.52 8.00
CA SER A 567 31.28 12.02 9.15
C SER A 567 31.29 13.54 9.23
N GLN A 568 32.38 14.20 8.83
CA GLN A 568 32.49 15.65 8.79
C GLN A 568 31.69 16.25 7.64
N VAL A 569 31.73 15.62 6.45
CA VAL A 569 30.90 16.03 5.30
C VAL A 569 29.41 15.90 5.62
N LEU A 570 28.98 14.81 6.26
CA LEU A 570 27.59 14.61 6.67
C LEU A 570 27.13 15.67 7.70
N ARG A 571 28.00 16.08 8.63
CA ARG A 571 27.67 17.20 9.54
C ARG A 571 27.48 18.51 8.80
N VAL A 572 28.36 18.83 7.84
CA VAL A 572 28.23 20.04 7.02
C VAL A 572 26.95 19.99 6.17
N MET A 573 26.61 18.82 5.62
CA MET A 573 25.36 18.61 4.89
C MET A 573 24.13 18.83 5.77
N LEU A 574 24.11 18.29 6.99
CA LEU A 574 23.01 18.47 7.92
C LEU A 574 22.82 19.95 8.30
N VAL A 575 23.90 20.68 8.56
CA VAL A 575 23.84 22.12 8.84
C VAL A 575 23.31 22.88 7.62
N LYS A 576 23.80 22.58 6.41
CA LYS A 576 23.28 23.21 5.18
C LYS A 576 21.82 22.87 4.91
N GLN A 577 21.38 21.66 5.27
CA GLN A 577 19.99 21.26 5.15
C GLN A 577 19.11 22.07 6.12
N GLU A 578 19.53 22.25 7.37
CA GLU A 578 18.83 23.13 8.33
C GLU A 578 18.76 24.59 7.84
N GLU A 579 19.83 25.11 7.22
CA GLU A 579 19.84 26.45 6.62
C GLU A 579 18.89 26.56 5.41
N SER A 580 18.82 25.51 4.58
CA SER A 580 17.88 25.40 3.46
C SER A 580 16.43 25.35 3.94
N ASP A 581 16.14 24.54 4.95
CA ASP A 581 14.80 24.40 5.54
C ASP A 581 14.35 25.73 6.16
N SER A 582 15.24 26.44 6.86
CA SER A 582 14.97 27.80 7.36
C SER A 582 14.71 28.81 6.23
N SER A 583 15.38 28.65 5.09
CA SER A 583 15.18 29.51 3.91
C SER A 583 13.83 29.22 3.22
N LEU A 584 13.41 27.96 3.18
CA LEU A 584 12.09 27.56 2.68
C LEU A 584 10.96 28.08 3.58
N GLU A 585 11.11 28.01 4.91
CA GLU A 585 10.14 28.57 5.86
C GLU A 585 10.00 30.10 5.69
N LYS A 586 11.12 30.81 5.47
CA LYS A 586 11.09 32.25 5.13
C LYS A 586 10.39 32.51 3.80
N LEU A 587 10.55 31.64 2.81
CA LEU A 587 9.86 31.79 1.54
C LEU A 587 8.35 31.55 1.68
N GLU A 588 7.95 30.53 2.44
CA GLU A 588 6.54 30.22 2.71
C GLU A 588 5.83 31.36 3.44
N THR A 589 6.51 31.96 4.42
CA THR A 589 5.99 33.15 5.11
C THR A 589 5.88 34.38 4.19
N GLN A 590 6.83 34.58 3.27
CA GLN A 590 6.73 35.63 2.24
C GLN A 590 5.56 35.41 1.27
N ILE A 591 5.37 34.17 0.80
CA ILE A 591 4.24 33.82 -0.07
C ILE A 591 2.91 34.07 0.65
N SER A 592 2.83 33.68 1.93
CA SER A 592 1.63 33.89 2.76
C SER A 592 1.32 35.38 2.94
N GLN A 593 2.33 36.23 3.11
CA GLN A 593 2.16 37.69 3.18
C GLN A 593 1.68 38.29 1.85
N LEU A 594 2.23 37.84 0.72
CA LEU A 594 1.79 38.31 -0.60
C LEU A 594 0.35 37.88 -0.90
N GLN A 595 -0.06 36.69 -0.45
CA GLN A 595 -1.44 36.22 -0.61
C GLN A 595 -2.43 37.04 0.24
N SER A 596 -2.08 37.38 1.49
CA SER A 596 -2.96 38.19 2.33
C SER A 596 -3.09 39.64 1.84
N GLU A 597 -2.00 40.25 1.32
CA GLU A 597 -2.03 41.58 0.72
C GLU A 597 -2.91 41.62 -0.56
N LYS A 598 -2.91 40.52 -1.33
CA LYS A 598 -3.78 40.35 -2.51
C LYS A 598 -5.26 40.23 -2.16
N ASP A 599 -5.60 39.65 -1.02
CA ASP A 599 -7.01 39.57 -0.58
C ASP A 599 -7.50 40.89 0.02
N ASP A 600 -6.64 41.66 0.68
CA ASP A 600 -6.97 43.01 1.17
C ASP A 600 -7.21 44.02 0.03
N THR A 601 -6.53 43.88 -1.11
CA THR A 601 -6.77 44.72 -2.30
C THR A 601 -8.07 44.38 -3.01
N LYS A 602 -8.49 43.10 -3.04
CA LYS A 602 -9.82 42.71 -3.56
C LYS A 602 -10.97 43.26 -2.72
N ASN A 603 -10.82 43.32 -1.39
CA ASN A 603 -11.86 43.83 -0.50
C ASN A 603 -12.04 45.36 -0.55
N LYS A 604 -11.06 46.12 -1.07
CA LYS A 604 -11.18 47.58 -1.25
C LYS A 604 -11.96 48.01 -2.51
N GLY A 605 -12.31 47.06 -3.40
CA GLY A 605 -13.19 47.31 -4.57
C GLY A 605 -14.67 47.56 -4.22
N GLY A 606 -15.09 47.27 -2.98
CA GLY A 606 -16.49 47.41 -2.55
C GLY A 606 -16.99 48.85 -2.40
N PHE A 607 -16.09 49.83 -2.20
CA PHE A 607 -16.51 51.22 -2.03
C PHE A 607 -16.89 51.89 -3.36
N TRP A 608 -16.13 51.63 -4.44
CA TRP A 608 -16.41 52.20 -5.77
C TRP A 608 -17.61 51.54 -6.45
N ASN A 609 -17.81 50.23 -6.28
CA ASN A 609 -19.00 49.55 -6.81
C ASN A 609 -20.31 50.01 -6.15
N LYS A 610 -20.27 50.48 -4.89
CA LYS A 610 -21.44 51.06 -4.21
C LYS A 610 -21.78 52.50 -4.62
N TRP A 611 -20.88 53.18 -5.33
CA TRP A 611 -21.10 54.56 -5.80
C TRP A 611 -21.59 54.60 -7.25
N ILE A 612 -21.42 53.51 -8.00
CA ILE A 612 -21.82 53.37 -9.41
C ILE A 612 -23.24 52.78 -9.55
N THR A 613 -23.69 51.95 -8.59
CA THR A 613 -25.11 51.60 -8.40
C THR A 613 -25.82 52.65 -7.56
#